data_AF-A0A498S5R3-F1
#
_entry.id   AF-A0A498S5R3-F1
#
_cell.length_a   1.000
_cell.length_b   1.000
_cell.length_c   1.000
_cell.angle_alpha   90.00
_cell.angle_beta   90.00
_cell.angle_gamma   90.00
#
_symmetry.space_group_name_H-M   'P 1'
#
loop_
_entity.id
_entity.type
_entity.pdbx_description
1 polymer ?
#
loop_
_entity_poly.entity_id
_entity_poly.type
_entity_poly.pdbx_seq_one_letter_code
_entity_poly.pdbx_strand_id
1 'polypeptide(L)'
;MATTLTTCSQCVTYNEQLNNKAGEIKTLQEHVQKLAHKLQDESRRKEEVQERLNDKLIRLNDYVIKIRSLEEQLQSASDRRIVGELSRAEVNSIIGRDLEHIHSQLVEKDMKIMELNDTVLEKERHIIELQEMCREQGELVQAKAKAFHIMQQKLLDLGTRTTREDSTETEAAYIFETSFTPLSSLQQPQKNRRHQHDSFPPGHAVVHFKMGSSGSPPPVDPSEECSSLTQDNSNVQDDFDADDGGNTFKKKHRKKVTFDLPPRKEFKNGSGQEEGDNITQAIIDVTAENDQLRQTIQEMEKCASDSQNHLSQLQTQLDEMRRDGRNQVLKARASVQGKIRDLEDKISTMNREHADKVEYLNASIETLRADREWTLEENARLLKLLNSYKEKLNDAWEAMNARQEENKELRLKLDDDRALIVQLADDLEEAQQTANILLEQKISVLDDVERLKEALEAQDQYIELLEKDTMIYEEHVGLLRDSLGASKAERKALIRSKAYETKLKALEQEKEQMNRRSNGKSNFS
;
A
#
# COMPACT_ATOMS: atom_id res chain seq x y z
N MET A 1 -14.15 37.51 71.81
CA MET A 1 -14.45 36.27 72.56
C MET A 1 -14.43 35.12 71.57
N ALA A 2 -13.37 34.30 71.61
CA ALA A 2 -13.23 33.12 70.77
C ALA A 2 -13.85 31.94 71.50
N THR A 3 -14.97 31.42 71.02
CA THR A 3 -15.55 30.16 71.49
C THR A 3 -14.71 29.02 70.95
N THR A 4 -13.77 28.54 71.75
CA THR A 4 -13.07 27.28 71.57
C THR A 4 -14.09 26.14 71.65
N LEU A 5 -14.48 25.60 70.49
CA LEU A 5 -15.15 24.31 70.40
C LEU A 5 -14.19 23.24 70.92
N THR A 6 -14.32 22.86 72.19
CA THR A 6 -13.71 21.66 72.75
C THR A 6 -14.28 20.44 72.04
N THR A 7 -13.51 19.91 71.08
CA THR A 7 -13.78 18.63 70.44
C THR A 7 -13.57 17.51 71.46
N CYS A 8 -14.60 16.70 71.70
CA CYS A 8 -14.54 15.53 72.58
C CYS A 8 -13.47 14.55 72.06
N SER A 9 -12.50 14.18 72.91
CA SER A 9 -11.37 13.31 72.53
C SER A 9 -11.81 11.93 72.03
N GLN A 10 -12.89 11.37 72.58
CA GLN A 10 -13.48 10.12 72.12
C GLN A 10 -14.03 10.24 70.69
N CYS A 11 -14.59 11.39 70.31
CA CYS A 11 -15.06 11.64 68.95
C CYS A 11 -13.90 11.76 67.94
N VAL A 12 -12.75 12.28 68.37
CA VAL A 12 -11.54 12.34 67.52
C VAL A 12 -11.03 10.93 67.25
N THR A 13 -10.88 10.09 68.29
CA THR A 13 -10.46 8.70 68.12
C THR A 13 -11.45 7.88 67.29
N TYR A 14 -12.75 8.10 67.48
CA TYR A 14 -13.79 7.42 66.69
C TYR A 14 -13.76 7.85 65.20
N ASN A 15 -13.56 9.15 64.92
CA ASN A 15 -13.39 9.64 63.56
C ASN A 15 -12.12 9.10 62.89
N GLU A 16 -11.02 8.95 63.63
CA GLU A 16 -9.79 8.36 63.13
C GLU A 16 -10.00 6.86 62.79
N GLN A 17 -10.71 6.12 63.64
CA GLN A 17 -11.11 4.74 63.35
C GLN A 17 -12.05 4.64 62.14
N LEU A 18 -13.03 5.54 62.00
CA LEU A 18 -13.91 5.61 60.84
C LEU A 18 -13.14 5.92 59.55
N ASN A 19 -12.19 6.84 59.59
CA ASN A 19 -11.34 7.15 58.44
C ASN A 19 -10.43 5.98 58.06
N ASN A 20 -9.86 5.27 59.04
CA ASN A 20 -9.09 4.05 58.79
C ASN A 20 -9.96 2.95 58.16
N LYS A 21 -11.19 2.75 58.66
CA LYS A 21 -12.15 1.82 58.07
C LYS A 21 -12.60 2.24 56.68
N ALA A 22 -12.80 3.53 56.43
CA ALA A 22 -13.09 4.05 55.09
C ALA A 22 -11.93 3.83 54.12
N GLY A 23 -10.68 3.96 54.60
CA GLY A 23 -9.48 3.62 53.85
C GLY A 23 -9.41 2.13 53.50
N GLU A 24 -9.64 1.24 54.47
CA GLU A 24 -9.72 -0.21 54.24
C GLU A 24 -10.81 -0.56 53.21
N ILE A 25 -12.01 0.02 53.34
CA ILE A 25 -13.13 -0.19 52.39
C ILE A 25 -12.73 0.25 50.98
N LYS A 26 -12.04 1.39 50.83
CA LYS A 26 -11.57 1.86 49.53
C LYS A 26 -10.57 0.90 48.91
N THR A 27 -9.59 0.41 49.69
CA THR A 27 -8.62 -0.58 49.18
C THR A 27 -9.29 -1.90 48.78
N LEU A 28 -10.30 -2.34 49.53
CA LEU A 28 -11.09 -3.53 49.20
C LEU A 28 -11.93 -3.32 47.93
N GLN A 29 -12.54 -2.14 47.75
CA GLN A 29 -13.27 -1.80 46.52
C GLN A 29 -12.35 -1.82 45.29
N GLU A 30 -11.14 -1.26 45.40
CA GLU A 30 -10.15 -1.32 44.32
C GLU A 30 -9.72 -2.77 44.00
N HIS A 31 -9.55 -3.61 45.02
CA HIS A 31 -9.27 -5.04 44.84
C HIS A 31 -10.42 -5.79 44.16
N VAL A 32 -11.66 -5.53 44.56
CA VAL A 32 -12.86 -6.14 43.94
C VAL A 32 -12.98 -5.71 42.48
N GLN A 33 -12.73 -4.43 42.15
CA GLN A 33 -12.72 -3.96 40.77
C GLN A 33 -11.64 -4.66 39.93
N LYS A 34 -10.43 -4.80 40.48
CA LYS A 34 -9.34 -5.54 39.81
C LYS A 34 -9.69 -7.01 39.57
N LEU A 35 -10.34 -7.67 40.53
CA LEU A 35 -10.80 -9.05 40.38
C LEU A 35 -11.94 -9.16 39.35
N ALA A 36 -12.85 -8.19 39.31
CA ALA A 36 -13.93 -8.14 38.30
C ALA A 36 -13.37 -8.02 36.88
N HIS A 37 -12.36 -7.16 36.67
CA HIS A 37 -11.69 -7.02 35.37
C HIS A 37 -10.98 -8.32 34.97
N LYS A 38 -10.24 -8.94 35.91
CA LYS A 38 -9.59 -10.24 35.65
C LYS A 38 -10.60 -11.33 35.30
N LEU A 39 -11.74 -11.37 35.98
CA LEU A 39 -12.80 -12.33 35.69
C LEU A 39 -13.40 -12.10 34.30
N GLN A 40 -13.58 -10.85 33.89
CA GLN A 40 -14.03 -10.48 32.56
C GLN A 40 -13.03 -10.90 31.47
N ASP A 41 -11.73 -10.67 31.70
CA ASP A 41 -10.67 -11.10 30.79
C ASP A 41 -10.62 -12.63 30.64
N GLU A 42 -10.75 -13.37 31.74
CA GLU A 42 -10.82 -14.84 31.70
C GLU A 42 -12.10 -15.34 31.02
N SER A 43 -13.24 -14.66 31.22
CA SER A 43 -14.49 -14.98 30.50
C SER A 43 -14.32 -14.82 28.99
N ARG A 44 -13.68 -13.73 28.55
CA ARG A 44 -13.39 -13.49 27.14
C ARG A 44 -12.44 -14.56 26.57
N ARG A 45 -11.37 -14.91 27.29
CA ARG A 45 -10.45 -15.99 26.88
C ARG A 45 -11.16 -17.32 26.74
N LYS A 46 -12.09 -17.63 27.65
CA LYS A 46 -12.91 -18.85 27.59
C LYS A 46 -13.79 -18.86 26.33
N GLU A 47 -14.42 -17.74 25.99
CA GLU A 47 -15.22 -17.61 24.77
C GLU A 47 -14.37 -17.79 23.51
N GLU A 48 -13.20 -17.16 23.44
CA GLU A 48 -12.26 -17.30 22.32
C GLU A 48 -11.77 -18.76 22.15
N VAL A 49 -11.52 -19.47 23.25
CA VAL A 49 -11.15 -20.89 23.21
C VAL A 49 -12.32 -21.76 22.77
N GLN A 50 -13.55 -21.46 23.23
CA GLN A 50 -14.76 -22.17 22.85
C GLN A 50 -15.05 -22.02 21.34
N GLU A 51 -14.89 -20.82 20.79
CA GLU A 51 -15.04 -20.55 19.36
C GLU A 51 -14.03 -21.37 18.54
N ARG A 52 -12.75 -21.35 18.93
CA ARG A 52 -11.71 -22.17 18.28
C ARG A 52 -12.00 -23.67 18.34
N LEU A 53 -12.60 -24.14 19.43
CA LEU A 53 -13.00 -25.54 19.57
C LEU A 53 -14.14 -25.88 18.60
N ASN A 54 -15.15 -25.00 18.50
CA ASN A 54 -16.26 -25.16 17.56
C ASN A 54 -15.77 -25.16 16.11
N ASP A 55 -14.84 -24.28 15.73
CA ASP A 55 -14.24 -24.28 14.39
C ASP A 55 -13.48 -25.58 14.07
N LYS A 56 -12.82 -26.16 15.08
CA LYS A 56 -12.15 -27.47 14.92
C LYS A 56 -13.18 -28.59 14.77
N LEU A 57 -14.29 -28.52 15.50
CA LEU A 57 -15.39 -29.48 15.39
C LEU A 57 -16.02 -29.46 14.00
N ILE A 58 -16.29 -28.27 13.45
CA ILE A 58 -16.84 -28.10 12.09
C ILE A 58 -15.88 -28.70 11.07
N ARG A 59 -14.58 -28.37 11.13
CA ARG A 59 -13.57 -28.94 10.23
C ARG A 59 -13.45 -30.46 10.34
N LEU A 60 -13.54 -31.02 11.54
CA LEU A 60 -13.55 -32.47 11.73
C LEU A 60 -14.79 -33.10 11.09
N ASN A 61 -15.95 -32.45 11.19
CA ASN A 61 -17.17 -32.92 10.54
C ASN A 61 -17.05 -32.90 9.00
N ASP A 62 -16.45 -31.86 8.43
CA ASP A 62 -16.16 -31.79 7.00
C ASP A 62 -15.21 -32.92 6.55
N TYR A 63 -14.19 -33.22 7.36
CA TYR A 63 -13.31 -34.36 7.10
C TYR A 63 -14.06 -35.69 7.16
N VAL A 64 -14.97 -35.89 8.11
CA VAL A 64 -15.81 -37.09 8.20
C VAL A 64 -16.69 -37.24 6.96
N ILE A 65 -17.32 -36.15 6.49
CA ILE A 65 -18.13 -36.15 5.27
C ILE A 65 -17.26 -36.52 4.07
N LYS A 66 -16.06 -35.93 3.97
CA LYS A 66 -15.13 -36.21 2.87
C LYS A 66 -14.62 -37.66 2.90
N ILE A 67 -14.31 -38.20 4.07
CA ILE A 67 -13.92 -39.61 4.24
C ILE A 67 -15.06 -40.51 3.79
N ARG A 68 -16.31 -40.26 4.23
CA ARG A 68 -17.47 -41.04 3.81
C ARG A 68 -17.68 -41.00 2.29
N SER A 69 -17.49 -39.83 1.67
CA SER A 69 -17.56 -39.70 0.20
C SER A 69 -16.46 -40.49 -0.51
N LEU A 70 -15.24 -40.49 0.02
CA LEU A 70 -14.13 -41.28 -0.52
C LEU A 70 -14.34 -42.78 -0.30
N GLU A 71 -14.91 -43.18 0.82
CA GLU A 71 -15.32 -44.56 1.11
C GLU A 71 -16.42 -45.02 0.15
N GLU A 72 -17.43 -44.19 -0.13
CA GLU A 72 -18.46 -44.48 -1.13
C GLU A 72 -17.86 -44.60 -2.54
N GLN A 73 -16.88 -43.75 -2.90
CA GLN A 73 -16.16 -43.85 -4.16
C GLN A 73 -15.33 -45.14 -4.24
N LEU A 74 -14.60 -45.50 -3.18
CA LEU A 74 -13.84 -46.74 -3.10
C LEU A 74 -14.75 -47.97 -3.14
N GLN A 75 -15.88 -47.95 -2.44
CA GLN A 75 -16.86 -49.02 -2.47
C GLN A 75 -17.48 -49.16 -3.87
N SER A 76 -17.82 -48.06 -4.53
CA SER A 76 -18.31 -48.08 -5.92
C SER A 76 -17.26 -48.60 -6.93
N ALA A 77 -15.98 -48.38 -6.65
CA ALA A 77 -14.87 -48.90 -7.43
C ALA A 77 -14.54 -50.38 -7.09
N SER A 78 -14.85 -50.81 -5.87
CA SER A 78 -14.64 -52.18 -5.38
C SER A 78 -15.80 -53.11 -5.77
N ASP A 79 -17.05 -52.62 -5.78
CA ASP A 79 -18.22 -53.40 -6.21
C ASP A 79 -18.20 -53.70 -7.72
N ARG A 80 -17.34 -53.00 -8.49
CA ARG A 80 -17.06 -53.30 -9.91
C ARG A 80 -15.89 -54.29 -10.10
N ARG A 81 -15.30 -54.81 -9.03
CA ARG A 81 -14.10 -55.67 -9.09
C ARG A 81 -14.43 -57.13 -8.76
N ILE A 82 -14.74 -57.91 -9.80
CA ILE A 82 -14.19 -59.26 -9.92
C ILE A 82 -12.98 -59.10 -10.84
N VAL A 83 -11.78 -58.96 -10.26
CA VAL A 83 -10.51 -58.60 -10.94
C VAL A 83 -9.91 -59.77 -11.73
N GLY A 84 -10.72 -60.73 -12.17
CA GLY A 84 -10.21 -61.91 -12.88
C GLY A 84 -9.86 -61.64 -14.34
N GLU A 85 -10.76 -61.01 -15.09
CA GLU A 85 -10.65 -60.93 -16.54
C GLU A 85 -11.40 -59.69 -17.05
N LEU A 86 -10.72 -58.55 -17.21
CA LEU A 86 -11.27 -57.38 -17.92
C LEU A 86 -10.53 -57.22 -19.25
N SER A 87 -11.30 -57.23 -20.34
CA SER A 87 -10.78 -57.09 -21.70
C SER A 87 -10.29 -55.67 -21.97
N ARG A 88 -9.34 -55.52 -22.91
CA ARG A 88 -8.79 -54.22 -23.33
C ARG A 88 -9.87 -53.23 -23.82
N ALA A 89 -11.02 -53.73 -24.29
CA ALA A 89 -12.16 -52.92 -24.70
C ALA A 89 -12.91 -52.30 -23.50
N GLU A 90 -13.00 -53.02 -22.38
CA GLU A 90 -13.65 -52.53 -21.16
C GLU A 90 -12.80 -51.49 -20.45
N VAL A 91 -11.47 -51.66 -20.44
CA VAL A 91 -10.52 -50.65 -19.95
C VAL A 91 -10.64 -49.35 -20.75
N ASN A 92 -10.70 -49.44 -22.09
CA ASN A 92 -10.90 -48.27 -22.94
C ASN A 92 -12.28 -47.61 -22.74
N SER A 93 -13.32 -48.40 -22.44
CA SER A 93 -14.67 -47.87 -22.12
C SER A 93 -14.71 -47.16 -20.77
N ILE A 94 -13.95 -47.61 -19.78
CA ILE A 94 -13.82 -46.94 -18.48
C ILE A 94 -13.06 -45.62 -18.64
N ILE A 95 -11.91 -45.64 -19.33
CA ILE A 95 -11.13 -44.44 -19.62
C ILE A 95 -11.95 -43.42 -20.43
N GLY A 96 -12.75 -43.89 -21.41
CA GLY A 96 -13.64 -43.03 -22.18
C GLY A 96 -14.69 -42.33 -21.31
N ARG A 97 -15.33 -43.07 -20.39
CA ARG A 97 -16.31 -42.49 -19.44
C ARG A 97 -15.67 -41.52 -18.45
N ASP A 98 -14.46 -41.81 -17.97
CA ASP A 98 -13.72 -40.92 -17.07
C ASP A 98 -13.31 -39.63 -17.79
N LEU A 99 -12.89 -39.72 -19.06
CA LEU A 99 -12.59 -38.55 -19.89
C LEU A 99 -13.84 -37.71 -20.19
N GLU A 100 -14.98 -38.33 -20.50
CA GLU A 100 -16.26 -37.64 -20.67
C GLU A 100 -16.73 -36.97 -19.39
N HIS A 101 -16.52 -37.60 -18.24
CA HIS A 101 -16.84 -37.03 -16.93
C HIS A 101 -15.95 -35.82 -16.61
N ILE A 102 -14.63 -35.94 -16.84
CA ILE A 102 -13.68 -34.84 -16.66
C ILE A 102 -14.03 -33.68 -17.60
N HIS A 103 -14.35 -33.97 -18.86
CA HIS A 103 -14.74 -32.96 -19.83
C HIS A 103 -16.04 -32.24 -19.41
N SER A 104 -17.04 -33.00 -18.93
CA SER A 104 -18.29 -32.43 -18.42
C SER A 104 -18.07 -31.52 -17.20
N GLN A 105 -17.23 -31.95 -16.26
CA GLN A 105 -16.84 -31.12 -15.11
C GLN A 105 -16.07 -29.86 -15.52
N LEU A 106 -15.22 -29.96 -16.55
CA LEU A 106 -14.47 -28.81 -17.05
C LEU A 106 -15.42 -27.77 -17.63
N VAL A 107 -16.36 -28.20 -18.48
CA VAL A 107 -17.38 -27.32 -19.06
C VAL A 107 -18.25 -26.66 -17.99
N GLU A 108 -18.68 -27.41 -16.97
CA GLU A 108 -19.46 -26.87 -15.86
C GLU A 108 -18.66 -25.83 -15.07
N LYS A 109 -17.38 -26.10 -14.79
CA LYS A 109 -16.49 -25.15 -14.11
C LYS A 109 -16.23 -23.91 -14.95
N ASP A 110 -16.01 -24.04 -16.25
CA ASP A 110 -15.81 -22.91 -17.16
C ASP A 110 -17.06 -22.03 -17.24
N MET A 111 -18.25 -22.64 -17.27
CA MET A 111 -19.52 -21.90 -17.20
C MET A 111 -19.66 -21.17 -15.86
N LYS A 112 -19.29 -21.81 -14.74
CA LYS A 112 -19.29 -21.16 -13.43
C LYS A 112 -18.30 -20.01 -13.32
N ILE A 113 -17.12 -20.14 -13.93
CA ILE A 113 -16.12 -19.07 -14.01
C ILE A 113 -16.68 -17.88 -14.79
N MET A 114 -17.36 -18.14 -15.91
CA MET A 114 -18.00 -17.10 -16.71
C MET A 114 -19.06 -16.34 -15.91
N GLU A 115 -19.95 -17.06 -15.21
CA GLU A 115 -20.95 -16.44 -14.32
C GLU A 115 -20.30 -15.60 -13.21
N LEU A 116 -19.25 -16.11 -12.59
CA LEU A 116 -18.53 -15.37 -11.54
C LEU A 116 -17.88 -14.11 -12.10
N ASN A 117 -17.27 -14.18 -13.28
CA ASN A 117 -16.72 -12.99 -13.95
C ASN A 117 -17.80 -11.95 -14.25
N ASP A 118 -18.98 -12.37 -14.71
CA ASP A 118 -20.10 -11.44 -14.93
C ASP A 118 -20.52 -10.75 -13.62
N THR A 119 -20.59 -11.50 -12.52
CA THR A 119 -20.88 -10.91 -11.20
C THR A 119 -19.78 -9.96 -10.71
N VAL A 120 -18.51 -10.26 -10.99
CA VAL A 120 -17.39 -9.39 -10.64
C VAL A 120 -17.46 -8.10 -11.44
N LEU A 121 -17.69 -8.17 -12.76
CA LEU A 121 -17.84 -6.98 -13.60
C LEU A 121 -19.00 -6.09 -13.14
N GLU A 122 -20.11 -6.68 -12.68
CA GLU A 122 -21.22 -5.92 -12.10
C GLU A 122 -20.85 -5.24 -10.78
N LYS A 123 -20.08 -5.93 -9.92
CA LYS A 123 -19.57 -5.33 -8.68
C LYS A 123 -18.54 -4.23 -8.94
N GLU A 124 -17.70 -4.39 -9.95
CA GLU A 124 -16.76 -3.34 -10.38
C GLU A 124 -17.50 -2.10 -10.87
N ARG A 125 -18.57 -2.25 -11.67
CA ARG A 125 -19.46 -1.14 -12.05
C ARG A 125 -20.03 -0.43 -10.82
N HIS A 126 -20.57 -1.19 -9.87
CA HIS A 126 -21.14 -0.61 -8.65
C HIS A 126 -20.10 0.13 -7.79
N ILE A 127 -18.86 -0.37 -7.73
CA ILE A 127 -17.76 0.32 -7.02
C ILE A 127 -17.45 1.65 -7.70
N ILE A 128 -17.41 1.70 -9.03
CA ILE A 128 -17.18 2.95 -9.78
C ILE A 128 -18.28 3.97 -9.48
N GLU A 129 -19.56 3.56 -9.51
CA GLU A 129 -20.69 4.41 -9.15
C GLU A 129 -20.59 4.96 -7.71
N LEU A 130 -20.22 4.10 -6.74
CA LEU A 130 -20.03 4.52 -5.35
C LEU A 130 -18.87 5.51 -5.19
N GLN A 131 -17.77 5.31 -5.92
CA GLN A 131 -16.64 6.23 -5.94
C GLN A 131 -17.02 7.59 -6.54
N GLU A 132 -17.84 7.61 -7.59
CA GLU A 132 -18.39 8.82 -8.18
C GLU A 132 -19.29 9.57 -7.20
N MET A 133 -20.23 8.89 -6.55
CA MET A 133 -21.06 9.50 -5.50
C MET A 133 -20.24 10.07 -4.33
N CYS A 134 -19.18 9.38 -3.92
CA CYS A 134 -18.29 9.90 -2.86
C CYS A 134 -17.55 11.17 -3.31
N ARG A 135 -17.13 11.24 -4.57
CA ARG A 135 -16.49 12.42 -5.16
C ARG A 135 -17.46 13.60 -5.21
N GLU A 136 -18.68 13.39 -5.73
CA GLU A 136 -19.75 14.40 -5.78
C GLU A 136 -20.10 14.92 -4.38
N GLN A 137 -20.17 14.02 -3.39
CA GLN A 137 -20.45 14.41 -2.01
C GLN A 137 -19.30 15.26 -1.43
N GLY A 138 -18.05 14.95 -1.75
CA GLY A 138 -16.88 15.75 -1.39
C GLY A 138 -16.93 17.15 -2.01
N GLU A 139 -17.25 17.24 -3.30
CA GLU A 139 -17.43 18.52 -4.02
C GLU A 139 -18.58 19.35 -3.42
N LEU A 140 -19.70 18.71 -3.08
CA LEU A 140 -20.85 19.35 -2.45
C LEU A 140 -20.51 19.90 -1.06
N VAL A 141 -19.77 19.15 -0.24
CA VAL A 141 -19.28 19.62 1.06
C VAL A 141 -18.34 20.81 0.89
N GLN A 142 -17.43 20.76 -0.10
CA GLN A 142 -16.53 21.87 -0.39
C GLN A 142 -17.28 23.12 -0.87
N ALA A 143 -18.27 22.96 -1.75
CA ALA A 143 -19.13 24.04 -2.22
C ALA A 143 -19.94 24.65 -1.06
N LYS A 144 -20.49 23.81 -0.16
CA LYS A 144 -21.19 24.26 1.05
C LYS A 144 -20.26 25.03 1.99
N ALA A 145 -19.04 24.58 2.18
CA ALA A 145 -18.04 25.28 3.00
C ALA A 145 -17.68 26.64 2.39
N LYS A 146 -17.46 26.72 1.08
CA LYS A 146 -17.22 27.98 0.35
C LYS A 146 -18.42 28.93 0.49
N ALA A 147 -19.64 28.44 0.29
CA ALA A 147 -20.86 29.23 0.45
C ALA A 147 -21.03 29.75 1.88
N PHE A 148 -20.76 28.91 2.88
CA PHE A 148 -20.77 29.31 4.29
C PHE A 148 -19.74 30.40 4.59
N HIS A 149 -18.52 30.27 4.06
CA HIS A 149 -17.48 31.28 4.21
C HIS A 149 -17.88 32.61 3.55
N ILE A 150 -18.45 32.58 2.34
CA ILE A 150 -18.99 33.77 1.67
C ILE A 150 -20.11 34.41 2.50
N MET A 151 -21.04 33.62 3.05
CA MET A 151 -22.10 34.14 3.92
C MET A 151 -21.52 34.77 5.19
N GLN A 152 -20.53 34.13 5.82
CA GLN A 152 -19.85 34.65 7.00
C GLN A 152 -19.12 35.97 6.69
N GLN A 153 -18.43 36.04 5.56
CA GLN A 153 -17.78 37.27 5.08
C GLN A 153 -18.82 38.36 4.80
N LYS A 154 -19.93 38.05 4.14
CA LYS A 154 -21.03 39.01 3.90
C LYS A 154 -21.67 39.50 5.19
N LEU A 155 -21.80 38.63 6.20
CA LEU A 155 -22.30 39.01 7.52
C LEU A 155 -21.33 39.96 8.24
N LEU A 156 -20.02 39.70 8.15
CA LEU A 156 -18.97 40.60 8.64
C LEU A 156 -18.96 41.93 7.89
N ASP A 157 -19.12 41.91 6.57
CA ASP A 157 -19.22 43.11 5.72
C ASP A 157 -20.48 43.94 6.05
N LEU A 158 -21.60 43.30 6.38
CA LEU A 158 -22.82 43.96 6.86
C LEU A 158 -22.60 44.59 8.24
N GLY A 159 -21.93 43.89 9.16
CA GLY A 159 -21.58 44.42 10.48
C GLY A 159 -20.57 45.57 10.45
N THR A 160 -19.78 45.69 9.38
CA THR A 160 -18.82 46.79 9.19
C THR A 160 -19.38 47.96 8.38
N ARG A 161 -20.46 47.78 7.61
CA ARG A 161 -21.19 48.86 6.93
C ARG A 161 -22.16 49.63 7.83
N THR A 162 -22.44 49.18 9.06
CA THR A 162 -23.43 49.85 9.96
C THR A 162 -22.90 51.07 10.72
N THR A 163 -21.69 51.57 10.49
CA THR A 163 -21.19 52.78 11.20
C THR A 163 -21.30 54.08 10.41
N ARG A 164 -22.00 54.12 9.27
CA ARG A 164 -22.17 55.38 8.53
C ARG A 164 -23.37 55.36 7.59
N GLU A 165 -24.58 55.50 8.13
CA GLU A 165 -25.65 56.37 7.57
C GLU A 165 -26.58 56.80 8.72
N ASP A 166 -26.95 58.08 8.71
CA ASP A 166 -27.87 58.69 9.66
C ASP A 166 -29.29 58.10 9.52
N SER A 167 -29.84 57.65 10.66
CA SER A 167 -31.26 57.60 11.07
C SER A 167 -32.38 57.56 10.01
N THR A 168 -33.23 56.53 10.05
CA THR A 168 -34.66 56.67 10.42
C THR A 168 -35.34 55.30 10.65
N GLU A 169 -36.27 55.34 11.58
CA GLU A 169 -36.97 54.26 12.29
C GLU A 169 -37.76 53.29 11.38
N THR A 170 -37.75 51.98 11.68
CA THR A 170 -38.99 51.20 11.95
C THR A 170 -38.66 49.89 12.66
N GLU A 171 -39.34 49.62 13.77
CA GLU A 171 -39.34 48.34 14.49
C GLU A 171 -39.76 47.17 13.59
N ALA A 172 -38.99 46.08 13.63
CA ALA A 172 -39.54 44.74 13.43
C ALA A 172 -38.76 43.77 14.32
N ALA A 173 -39.18 43.69 15.58
CA ALA A 173 -38.86 42.57 16.44
C ALA A 173 -39.52 41.31 15.86
N TYR A 174 -38.71 40.37 15.35
CA TYR A 174 -39.08 38.97 15.35
C TYR A 174 -37.95 38.14 15.94
N ILE A 175 -38.30 37.56 17.07
CA ILE A 175 -37.57 36.61 17.89
C ILE A 175 -37.28 35.37 17.05
N PHE A 176 -36.00 34.98 16.96
CA PHE A 176 -35.64 33.58 16.89
C PHE A 176 -34.59 33.33 17.98
N GLU A 177 -35.05 32.76 19.08
CA GLU A 177 -34.21 32.16 20.11
C GLU A 177 -33.40 31.02 19.49
N THR A 178 -32.07 31.12 19.58
CA THR A 178 -31.23 29.92 19.54
C THR A 178 -30.16 30.05 20.61
N SER A 179 -30.41 29.34 21.71
CA SER A 179 -29.46 29.10 22.79
C SER A 179 -28.28 28.27 22.26
N PHE A 180 -27.12 28.88 22.00
CA PHE A 180 -25.84 28.20 22.09
C PHE A 180 -24.73 29.18 22.50
N THR A 181 -24.30 29.05 23.75
CA THR A 181 -23.09 29.64 24.32
C THR A 181 -21.83 28.99 23.73
N PRO A 182 -20.81 29.76 23.33
CA PRO A 182 -19.43 29.36 23.43
C PRO A 182 -18.74 30.16 24.53
N LEU A 183 -18.32 29.46 25.60
CA LEU A 183 -17.39 30.01 26.58
C LEU A 183 -15.97 29.92 26.02
N SER A 184 -15.25 31.03 26.15
CA SER A 184 -13.82 31.17 25.89
C SER A 184 -13.03 31.20 27.20
N SER A 185 -11.77 30.74 27.13
CA SER A 185 -10.64 31.02 28.05
C SER A 185 -10.64 30.28 29.41
N LEU A 186 -9.52 29.86 30.03
CA LEU A 186 -8.08 30.06 29.81
C LEU A 186 -7.28 29.04 30.67
N GLN A 187 -6.05 28.75 30.25
CA GLN A 187 -4.85 28.46 31.08
C GLN A 187 -4.51 27.03 31.59
N GLN A 188 -3.52 26.48 30.88
CA GLN A 188 -2.29 25.80 31.39
C GLN A 188 -1.80 26.26 32.78
N PRO A 189 -1.07 25.42 33.56
CA PRO A 189 0.38 25.24 33.30
C PRO A 189 1.05 23.88 33.68
N GLN A 190 2.14 23.57 32.94
CA GLN A 190 3.44 22.94 33.32
C GLN A 190 3.46 21.56 34.05
N LYS A 191 4.39 20.61 33.85
CA LYS A 191 5.73 20.55 33.21
C LYS A 191 6.20 19.08 33.12
N ASN A 192 7.28 18.89 32.34
CA ASN A 192 8.17 17.72 32.15
C ASN A 192 7.73 16.69 31.10
N ARG A 193 8.59 16.10 30.24
CA ARG A 193 9.94 16.38 29.68
C ARG A 193 10.28 15.12 28.85
N ARG A 194 10.54 15.22 27.53
CA ARG A 194 11.75 14.72 26.79
C ARG A 194 11.50 14.42 25.29
N HIS A 195 12.47 14.87 24.48
CA HIS A 195 12.82 14.58 23.06
C HIS A 195 11.92 15.17 21.96
N GLN A 196 12.38 15.79 20.85
CA GLN A 196 13.69 16.21 20.31
C GLN A 196 13.42 17.28 19.22
N HIS A 197 14.29 18.30 19.12
CA HIS A 197 14.27 19.51 18.26
C HIS A 197 14.64 19.23 16.78
N ASP A 198 13.95 19.81 15.79
CA ASP A 198 14.13 21.14 15.13
C ASP A 198 15.43 21.33 14.32
N SER A 199 15.24 21.72 13.05
CA SER A 199 16.26 22.30 12.16
C SER A 199 15.70 23.57 11.49
N PHE A 200 16.31 24.72 11.78
CA PHE A 200 16.22 25.95 10.99
C PHE A 200 17.64 26.38 10.53
N PRO A 201 17.79 27.11 9.40
CA PRO A 201 19.08 27.37 8.78
C PRO A 201 19.78 28.66 9.28
N PRO A 202 21.09 28.87 8.96
CA PRO A 202 21.99 29.81 9.62
C PRO A 202 22.33 31.08 8.83
N GLY A 203 22.97 32.06 9.52
CA GLY A 203 23.41 33.36 9.00
C GLY A 203 24.82 33.45 8.39
N HIS A 204 25.13 34.65 7.88
CA HIS A 204 26.28 35.10 7.08
C HIS A 204 27.70 34.99 7.67
N ALA A 205 28.72 34.71 6.82
CA ALA A 205 29.91 35.56 6.56
C ALA A 205 30.82 35.00 5.42
N VAL A 206 31.61 35.93 4.86
CA VAL A 206 32.39 35.97 3.60
C VAL A 206 33.65 35.08 3.52
N VAL A 207 33.94 34.48 2.36
CA VAL A 207 35.31 34.31 1.78
C VAL A 207 35.26 34.34 0.24
N HIS A 208 36.06 35.21 -0.38
CA HIS A 208 36.36 35.27 -1.83
C HIS A 208 37.39 34.19 -2.24
N PHE A 209 37.32 33.63 -3.47
CA PHE A 209 38.40 33.69 -4.49
C PHE A 209 38.00 33.04 -5.84
N LYS A 210 38.23 33.84 -6.87
CA LYS A 210 38.36 33.70 -8.34
C LYS A 210 38.80 32.33 -8.94
N MET A 211 38.26 32.00 -10.13
CA MET A 211 38.95 31.79 -11.45
C MET A 211 38.38 30.59 -12.25
N GLY A 212 38.01 30.79 -13.53
CA GLY A 212 37.98 29.72 -14.54
C GLY A 212 36.85 29.75 -15.58
N SER A 213 37.13 30.33 -16.75
CA SER A 213 36.33 30.36 -17.98
C SER A 213 36.00 28.98 -18.59
N SER A 214 34.88 28.85 -19.32
CA SER A 214 34.86 28.63 -20.79
C SER A 214 33.47 28.20 -21.29
N GLY A 215 32.99 28.79 -22.41
CA GLY A 215 32.18 28.05 -23.39
C GLY A 215 30.79 28.56 -23.76
N SER A 216 30.74 29.68 -24.50
CA SER A 216 29.88 29.99 -25.68
C SER A 216 28.33 29.89 -25.65
N PRO A 217 27.61 30.94 -26.11
CA PRO A 217 26.21 30.87 -26.55
C PRO A 217 26.09 30.74 -28.08
N PRO A 218 24.91 30.35 -28.63
CA PRO A 218 24.55 30.72 -30.00
C PRO A 218 23.12 31.34 -30.05
N PRO A 219 22.63 31.83 -31.20
CA PRO A 219 22.82 33.19 -31.66
C PRO A 219 21.49 33.94 -31.85
N VAL A 220 21.57 35.27 -31.93
CA VAL A 220 20.51 36.11 -32.50
C VAL A 220 20.76 36.20 -34.01
N ASP A 221 19.73 36.02 -34.83
CA ASP A 221 19.76 36.40 -36.25
C ASP A 221 18.67 37.45 -36.54
N PRO A 222 18.98 38.55 -37.27
CA PRO A 222 18.08 39.65 -37.57
C PRO A 222 17.58 39.64 -39.03
N SER A 223 16.40 40.24 -39.25
CA SER A 223 15.83 40.67 -40.56
C SER A 223 15.43 39.51 -41.50
N GLU A 224 14.23 39.45 -42.06
CA GLU A 224 13.67 40.20 -43.20
C GLU A 224 12.13 39.93 -43.22
N GLU A 225 11.20 40.68 -43.82
CA GLU A 225 11.14 41.98 -44.49
C GLU A 225 9.65 42.34 -44.71
N CYS A 226 9.32 43.62 -44.53
CA CYS A 226 8.52 44.52 -45.38
C CYS A 226 7.29 43.97 -46.15
N SER A 227 6.11 44.58 -46.05
CA SER A 227 5.75 45.86 -46.70
C SER A 227 4.24 46.09 -46.42
N SER A 228 3.60 47.26 -46.41
CA SER A 228 3.90 48.66 -46.69
C SER A 228 2.57 49.41 -46.50
N LEU A 229 2.57 50.69 -46.10
CA LEU A 229 2.05 51.82 -46.91
C LEU A 229 1.78 53.09 -46.05
N THR A 230 2.59 54.13 -46.31
CA THR A 230 2.34 55.60 -46.25
C THR A 230 2.07 56.26 -44.89
N GLN A 231 2.64 57.41 -44.50
CA GLN A 231 3.40 58.43 -45.25
C GLN A 231 4.17 59.38 -44.27
N ASP A 232 5.38 59.73 -44.68
CA ASP A 232 6.10 61.02 -44.57
C ASP A 232 6.42 61.68 -43.21
N ASN A 233 7.65 61.43 -42.78
CA ASN A 233 8.73 62.37 -42.43
C ASN A 233 8.38 63.87 -42.24
N SER A 234 8.70 64.40 -41.06
CA SER A 234 9.79 65.38 -40.90
C SER A 234 10.00 65.72 -39.42
N ASN A 235 11.20 65.42 -38.93
CA ASN A 235 11.76 66.11 -37.77
C ASN A 235 11.95 67.58 -38.19
N VAL A 236 11.09 68.45 -37.66
CA VAL A 236 11.29 69.89 -37.63
C VAL A 236 11.41 70.29 -36.17
N GLN A 237 12.62 70.75 -35.89
CA GLN A 237 13.01 71.68 -34.86
C GLN A 237 12.12 72.94 -34.93
N ASP A 238 11.40 73.25 -33.85
CA ASP A 238 10.87 74.58 -33.50
C ASP A 238 10.53 74.46 -32.00
N ASP A 239 11.24 75.11 -31.07
CA ASP A 239 11.33 76.57 -30.83
C ASP A 239 9.95 77.26 -30.79
N PHE A 240 9.82 78.16 -29.80
CA PHE A 240 8.66 78.97 -29.40
C PHE A 240 7.72 78.38 -28.33
N ASP A 241 8.22 78.34 -27.09
CA ASP A 241 7.55 79.11 -26.02
C ASP A 241 8.09 80.55 -26.06
N ALA A 242 7.24 81.48 -26.48
CA ALA A 242 7.39 82.91 -26.23
C ALA A 242 6.07 83.40 -25.62
N ASP A 243 6.10 83.91 -24.39
CA ASP A 243 6.21 85.35 -24.13
C ASP A 243 5.92 85.63 -22.65
N ASP A 244 6.96 85.56 -21.80
CA ASP A 244 7.00 86.28 -20.53
C ASP A 244 8.21 87.21 -20.53
N GLY A 245 7.93 88.50 -20.74
CA GLY A 245 8.46 89.51 -19.85
C GLY A 245 9.91 89.94 -20.01
N GLY A 246 10.54 89.71 -21.16
CA GLY A 246 11.89 90.21 -21.45
C GLY A 246 11.95 91.68 -21.94
N ASN A 247 11.32 92.65 -21.28
CA ASN A 247 11.45 94.05 -21.73
C ASN A 247 12.70 94.74 -21.16
N THR A 248 13.77 94.62 -21.94
CA THR A 248 15.03 95.37 -21.88
C THR A 248 14.88 96.84 -21.44
N PHE A 249 15.62 97.22 -20.40
CA PHE A 249 15.96 98.63 -20.11
C PHE A 249 16.84 99.20 -21.23
N LYS A 250 16.23 99.57 -22.36
CA LYS A 250 16.86 100.46 -23.33
C LYS A 250 16.73 101.88 -22.80
N LYS A 251 17.85 102.39 -22.24
CA LYS A 251 18.16 103.81 -22.09
C LYS A 251 17.92 104.52 -23.43
N LYS A 252 16.71 105.04 -23.66
CA LYS A 252 16.43 106.02 -24.71
C LYS A 252 16.43 107.40 -24.04
N HIS A 253 17.35 108.24 -24.49
CA HIS A 253 17.47 109.63 -24.11
C HIS A 253 16.13 110.34 -24.33
N ARG A 254 15.41 110.70 -23.26
CA ARG A 254 14.40 111.76 -23.34
C ARG A 254 15.14 113.05 -23.67
N LYS A 255 15.06 113.48 -24.93
CA LYS A 255 15.32 114.86 -25.32
C LYS A 255 14.46 115.73 -24.41
N LYS A 256 15.10 116.56 -23.57
CA LYS A 256 14.44 117.67 -22.90
C LYS A 256 13.90 118.58 -24.01
N VAL A 257 12.61 118.55 -24.25
CA VAL A 257 11.93 119.59 -25.03
C VAL A 257 11.69 120.73 -24.06
N THR A 258 12.61 121.68 -24.05
CA THR A 258 12.40 123.01 -23.48
C THR A 258 11.40 123.72 -24.38
N PHE A 259 10.23 124.07 -23.83
CA PHE A 259 9.37 125.05 -24.45
C PHE A 259 10.06 126.41 -24.29
N ASP A 260 10.64 126.94 -25.36
CA ASP A 260 10.93 128.36 -25.47
C ASP A 260 9.59 129.09 -25.55
N LEU A 261 9.16 129.64 -24.42
CA LEU A 261 8.05 130.58 -24.36
C LEU A 261 8.50 131.88 -25.04
N PRO A 262 7.83 132.35 -26.11
CA PRO A 262 8.12 133.67 -26.66
C PRO A 262 7.77 134.74 -25.60
N PRO A 263 8.66 135.71 -25.31
CA PRO A 263 8.31 136.85 -24.49
C PRO A 263 7.17 137.62 -25.16
N ARG A 264 6.07 137.77 -24.42
CA ARG A 264 4.96 138.65 -24.77
C ARG A 264 5.50 140.03 -25.13
N LYS A 265 5.11 140.49 -26.32
CA LYS A 265 5.28 141.86 -26.80
C LYS A 265 4.76 142.83 -25.73
N GLU A 266 5.65 143.66 -25.21
CA GLU A 266 5.30 144.90 -24.56
C GLU A 266 4.62 145.82 -25.59
N PHE A 267 3.31 145.99 -25.47
CA PHE A 267 2.64 147.15 -26.06
C PHE A 267 2.55 148.22 -24.98
N LYS A 268 3.47 149.19 -25.04
CA LYS A 268 3.32 150.50 -24.41
C LYS A 268 2.78 151.49 -25.43
N ASN A 269 1.53 151.86 -25.20
CA ASN A 269 0.87 153.16 -25.34
C ASN A 269 1.44 154.19 -26.32
N GLY A 270 0.54 154.76 -27.13
CA GLY A 270 0.57 156.20 -27.38
C GLY A 270 0.16 156.67 -28.77
N SER A 271 -1.10 156.45 -29.18
CA SER A 271 -1.78 157.38 -30.10
C SER A 271 -3.18 157.61 -29.56
N GLY A 272 -3.46 158.87 -29.24
CA GLY A 272 -4.58 159.27 -28.40
C GLY A 272 -5.96 159.23 -29.08
N GLN A 273 -6.94 159.49 -28.21
CA GLN A 273 -8.31 159.93 -28.48
C GLN A 273 -9.20 158.96 -29.27
N GLU A 274 -10.02 158.20 -28.53
CA GLU A 274 -11.47 158.46 -28.37
C GLU A 274 -12.06 157.29 -27.54
N GLU A 275 -12.30 157.56 -26.25
CA GLU A 275 -12.88 156.62 -25.28
C GLU A 275 -14.40 156.63 -25.35
N GLY A 276 -15.02 155.46 -25.44
CA GLY A 276 -16.47 155.30 -25.29
C GLY A 276 -17.00 153.96 -25.80
N ASP A 277 -16.81 153.68 -27.09
CA ASP A 277 -17.53 152.58 -27.76
C ASP A 277 -16.71 151.28 -27.93
N ASN A 278 -15.37 151.34 -27.83
CA ASN A 278 -14.51 150.15 -27.97
C ASN A 278 -14.48 149.25 -26.72
N ILE A 279 -14.75 149.80 -25.52
CA ILE A 279 -14.76 149.01 -24.28
C ILE A 279 -16.00 148.10 -24.24
N THR A 280 -17.14 148.60 -24.71
CA THR A 280 -18.41 147.86 -24.74
C THR A 280 -18.34 146.69 -25.73
N GLN A 281 -17.73 146.88 -26.90
CA GLN A 281 -17.52 145.80 -27.87
C GLN A 281 -16.54 144.74 -27.33
N ALA A 282 -15.46 145.15 -26.66
CA ALA A 282 -14.53 144.20 -26.03
C ALA A 282 -15.18 143.37 -24.90
N ILE A 283 -16.11 143.96 -24.13
CA ILE A 283 -16.86 143.23 -23.11
C ILE A 283 -17.81 142.20 -23.75
N ILE A 284 -18.48 142.54 -24.86
CA ILE A 284 -19.34 141.62 -25.61
C ILE A 284 -18.51 140.46 -26.17
N ASP A 285 -17.36 140.75 -26.78
CA ASP A 285 -16.48 139.74 -27.36
C ASP A 285 -15.89 138.81 -26.28
N VAL A 286 -15.46 139.37 -25.14
CA VAL A 286 -14.98 138.56 -23.99
C VAL A 286 -16.10 137.74 -23.36
N THR A 287 -17.34 138.24 -23.34
CA THR A 287 -18.49 137.48 -22.82
C THR A 287 -18.84 136.33 -23.76
N ALA A 288 -18.87 136.57 -25.07
CA ALA A 288 -19.07 135.53 -26.07
C ALA A 288 -17.95 134.48 -26.05
N GLU A 289 -16.69 134.90 -25.89
CA GLU A 289 -15.55 134.00 -25.72
C GLU A 289 -15.65 133.22 -24.40
N ASN A 290 -16.09 133.85 -23.30
CA ASN A 290 -16.31 133.16 -22.02
C ASN A 290 -17.42 132.11 -22.11
N ASP A 291 -18.51 132.42 -22.80
CA ASP A 291 -19.62 131.48 -23.04
C ASP A 291 -19.16 130.32 -23.94
N GLN A 292 -18.36 130.60 -24.97
CA GLN A 292 -17.75 129.58 -25.82
C GLN A 292 -16.77 128.70 -25.03
N LEU A 293 -15.99 129.28 -24.11
CA LEU A 293 -15.11 128.53 -23.21
C LEU A 293 -15.91 127.67 -22.21
N ARG A 294 -17.02 128.17 -21.66
CA ARG A 294 -17.91 127.39 -20.79
C ARG A 294 -18.53 126.23 -21.54
N GLN A 295 -18.96 126.44 -22.78
CA GLN A 295 -19.45 125.37 -23.64
C GLN A 295 -18.36 124.35 -23.95
N THR A 296 -17.14 124.80 -24.27
CA THR A 296 -15.99 123.92 -24.52
C THR A 296 -15.62 123.11 -23.27
N ILE A 297 -15.66 123.71 -22.08
CA ILE A 297 -15.44 123.02 -20.80
C ILE A 297 -16.54 121.98 -20.57
N GLN A 298 -17.81 122.33 -20.80
CA GLN A 298 -18.92 121.39 -20.63
C GLN A 298 -18.84 120.23 -21.63
N GLU A 299 -18.44 120.48 -22.88
CA GLU A 299 -18.18 119.46 -23.89
C GLU A 299 -16.96 118.60 -23.53
N MET A 300 -15.90 119.20 -22.97
CA MET A 300 -14.74 118.46 -22.44
C MET A 300 -15.09 117.60 -21.22
N GLU A 301 -15.90 118.09 -20.30
CA GLU A 301 -16.39 117.36 -19.13
C GLU A 301 -17.29 116.20 -19.53
N LYS A 302 -18.14 116.42 -20.53
CA LYS A 302 -18.97 115.37 -21.14
C LYS A 302 -18.09 114.32 -21.82
N CYS A 303 -17.15 114.73 -22.68
CA CYS A 303 -16.20 113.82 -23.32
C CYS A 303 -15.34 113.06 -22.30
N ALA A 304 -14.91 113.71 -21.21
CA ALA A 304 -14.17 113.07 -20.13
C ALA A 304 -15.03 112.06 -19.38
N SER A 305 -16.29 112.39 -19.10
CA SER A 305 -17.26 111.49 -18.47
C SER A 305 -17.59 110.29 -19.36
N ASP A 306 -17.80 110.50 -20.66
CA ASP A 306 -18.04 109.46 -21.65
C ASP A 306 -16.81 108.54 -21.79
N SER A 307 -15.61 109.12 -21.78
CA SER A 307 -14.34 108.36 -21.77
C SER A 307 -14.15 107.56 -20.48
N GLN A 308 -14.50 108.13 -19.32
CA GLN A 308 -14.44 107.47 -18.02
C GLN A 308 -15.42 106.30 -17.94
N ASN A 309 -16.64 106.47 -18.45
CA ASN A 309 -17.65 105.44 -18.55
C ASN A 309 -17.20 104.32 -19.50
N HIS A 310 -16.65 104.68 -20.66
CA HIS A 310 -16.10 103.72 -21.61
C HIS A 310 -14.92 102.93 -21.04
N LEU A 311 -14.01 103.60 -20.33
CA LEU A 311 -12.91 102.94 -19.60
C LEU A 311 -13.43 101.99 -18.51
N SER A 312 -14.46 102.38 -17.76
CA SER A 312 -15.08 101.53 -16.73
C SER A 312 -15.75 100.31 -17.36
N GLN A 313 -16.39 100.48 -18.52
CA GLN A 313 -16.99 99.38 -19.29
C GLN A 313 -15.92 98.43 -19.84
N LEU A 314 -14.84 98.96 -20.42
CA LEU A 314 -13.69 98.16 -20.88
C LEU A 314 -13.03 97.41 -19.72
N GLN A 315 -12.85 98.06 -18.57
CA GLN A 315 -12.30 97.43 -17.36
C GLN A 315 -13.17 96.26 -16.90
N THR A 316 -14.50 96.44 -16.92
CA THR A 316 -15.47 95.39 -16.57
C THR A 316 -15.39 94.20 -17.53
N GLN A 317 -15.32 94.46 -18.85
CA GLN A 317 -15.12 93.43 -19.87
C GLN A 317 -13.78 92.70 -19.70
N LEU A 318 -12.71 93.43 -19.37
CA LEU A 318 -11.38 92.85 -19.11
C LEU A 318 -11.39 91.93 -17.87
N ASP A 319 -12.12 92.33 -16.82
CA ASP A 319 -12.27 91.53 -15.61
C ASP A 319 -13.15 90.29 -15.85
N GLU A 320 -14.18 90.40 -16.70
CA GLU A 320 -15.04 89.29 -17.12
C GLU A 320 -14.26 88.29 -17.98
N MET A 321 -13.53 88.76 -19.01
CA MET A 321 -12.61 87.93 -19.80
C MET A 321 -11.54 87.25 -18.93
N ARG A 322 -11.01 87.94 -17.91
CA ARG A 322 -10.07 87.33 -16.95
C ARG A 322 -10.72 86.29 -16.04
N ARG A 323 -12.02 86.40 -15.74
CA ARG A 323 -12.76 85.36 -15.00
C ARG A 323 -13.05 84.17 -15.90
N ASP A 324 -13.48 84.40 -17.13
CA ASP A 324 -13.77 83.34 -18.11
C ASP A 324 -12.52 82.55 -18.48
N GLY A 325 -11.39 83.22 -18.71
CA GLY A 325 -10.11 82.54 -18.92
C GLY A 325 -9.72 81.64 -17.75
N ARG A 326 -9.88 82.12 -16.50
CA ARG A 326 -9.65 81.31 -15.30
C ARG A 326 -10.61 80.12 -15.19
N ASN A 327 -11.89 80.33 -15.49
CA ASN A 327 -12.90 79.27 -15.48
C ASN A 327 -12.65 78.21 -16.55
N GLN A 328 -12.23 78.60 -17.76
CA GLN A 328 -11.85 77.67 -18.83
C GLN A 328 -10.66 76.82 -18.42
N VAL A 329 -9.61 77.42 -17.83
CA VAL A 329 -8.44 76.68 -17.32
C VAL A 329 -8.85 75.70 -16.21
N LEU A 330 -9.69 76.12 -15.26
CA LEU A 330 -10.20 75.23 -14.21
C LEU A 330 -11.03 74.07 -14.77
N LYS A 331 -11.90 74.34 -15.76
CA LYS A 331 -12.71 73.31 -16.41
C LYS A 331 -11.84 72.31 -17.20
N ALA A 332 -10.84 72.80 -17.93
CA ALA A 332 -9.87 71.96 -18.64
C ALA A 332 -9.08 71.10 -17.64
N ARG A 333 -8.59 71.70 -16.54
CA ARG A 333 -7.89 70.98 -15.48
C ARG A 333 -8.76 69.91 -14.81
N ALA A 334 -10.01 70.23 -14.48
CA ALA A 334 -10.94 69.26 -13.89
C ALA A 334 -11.25 68.10 -14.85
N SER A 335 -11.40 68.39 -16.16
CA SER A 335 -11.59 67.37 -17.20
C SER A 335 -10.39 66.44 -17.32
N VAL A 336 -9.17 66.99 -17.37
CA VAL A 336 -7.93 66.21 -17.43
C VAL A 336 -7.75 65.39 -16.14
N GLN A 337 -8.01 65.97 -14.98
CA GLN A 337 -7.93 65.26 -13.70
C GLN A 337 -8.96 64.12 -13.61
N GLY A 338 -10.17 64.31 -14.14
CA GLY A 338 -11.16 63.24 -14.28
C GLY A 338 -10.65 62.09 -15.15
N LYS A 339 -10.09 62.40 -16.32
CA LYS A 339 -9.48 61.38 -17.20
C LYS A 339 -8.31 60.64 -16.55
N ILE A 340 -7.47 61.34 -15.80
CA ILE A 340 -6.36 60.71 -15.05
C ILE A 340 -6.93 59.73 -14.04
N ARG A 341 -7.94 60.12 -13.26
CA ARG A 341 -8.59 59.24 -12.28
C ARG A 341 -9.23 58.01 -12.93
N ASP A 342 -9.93 58.18 -14.06
CA ASP A 342 -10.52 57.06 -14.81
C ASP A 342 -9.44 56.09 -15.32
N LEU A 343 -8.27 56.60 -15.73
CA LEU A 343 -7.14 55.77 -16.15
C LEU A 343 -6.46 55.06 -14.97
N GLU A 344 -6.30 55.74 -13.83
CA GLU A 344 -5.79 55.14 -12.58
C GLU A 344 -6.70 54.01 -12.09
N ASP A 345 -8.03 54.21 -12.15
CA ASP A 345 -9.02 53.19 -11.80
C ASP A 345 -8.94 51.99 -12.76
N LYS A 346 -8.83 52.23 -14.07
CA LYS A 346 -8.65 51.15 -15.07
C LYS A 346 -7.35 50.37 -14.88
N ILE A 347 -6.25 51.05 -14.55
CA ILE A 347 -4.98 50.38 -14.24
C ILE A 347 -5.13 49.55 -12.96
N SER A 348 -5.83 50.08 -11.96
CA SER A 348 -6.06 49.37 -10.69
C SER A 348 -6.95 48.14 -10.87
N THR A 349 -8.00 48.20 -11.71
CA THR A 349 -8.83 47.04 -12.03
C THR A 349 -8.04 46.00 -12.83
N MET A 350 -7.29 46.41 -13.85
CA MET A 350 -6.48 45.52 -14.66
C MET A 350 -5.40 44.82 -13.84
N ASN A 351 -4.73 45.54 -12.93
CA ASN A 351 -3.73 44.96 -12.02
C ASN A 351 -4.35 43.93 -11.07
N ARG A 352 -5.57 44.19 -10.58
CA ARG A 352 -6.31 43.23 -9.74
C ARG A 352 -6.66 41.97 -10.52
N GLU A 353 -7.23 42.11 -11.71
CA GLU A 353 -7.55 40.98 -12.59
C GLU A 353 -6.30 40.16 -12.96
N HIS A 354 -5.17 40.83 -13.22
CA HIS A 354 -3.90 40.15 -13.45
C HIS A 354 -3.41 39.40 -12.21
N ALA A 355 -3.50 39.99 -11.03
CA ALA A 355 -3.14 39.33 -9.78
C ALA A 355 -4.01 38.09 -9.53
N ASP A 356 -5.33 38.22 -9.68
CA ASP A 356 -6.29 37.12 -9.53
C ASP A 356 -5.99 35.98 -10.52
N LYS A 357 -5.63 36.32 -11.77
CA LYS A 357 -5.26 35.33 -12.80
C LYS A 357 -3.94 34.63 -12.47
N VAL A 358 -2.96 35.35 -11.94
CA VAL A 358 -1.68 34.76 -11.51
C VAL A 358 -1.90 33.83 -10.32
N GLU A 359 -2.72 34.21 -9.33
CA GLU A 359 -3.08 33.36 -8.21
C GLU A 359 -3.81 32.09 -8.67
N TYR A 360 -4.78 32.22 -9.57
CA TYR A 360 -5.48 31.07 -10.14
C TYR A 360 -4.54 30.12 -10.88
N LEU A 361 -3.64 30.64 -11.72
CA LEU A 361 -2.67 29.83 -12.44
C LEU A 361 -1.68 29.15 -11.49
N ASN A 362 -1.23 29.84 -10.44
CA ASN A 362 -0.36 29.24 -9.43
C ASN A 362 -1.06 28.12 -8.65
N ALA A 363 -2.33 28.32 -8.26
CA ALA A 363 -3.13 27.26 -7.64
C ALA A 363 -3.31 26.06 -8.57
N SER A 364 -3.59 26.30 -9.86
CA SER A 364 -3.71 25.24 -10.87
C SER A 364 -2.39 24.47 -11.06
N ILE A 365 -1.25 25.17 -11.12
CA ILE A 365 0.07 24.55 -11.20
C ILE A 365 0.33 23.68 -9.97
N GLU A 366 -0.02 24.14 -8.78
CA GLU A 366 0.19 23.39 -7.54
C GLU A 366 -0.67 22.13 -7.48
N THR A 367 -1.93 22.21 -7.93
CA THR A 367 -2.78 21.01 -8.07
C THR A 367 -2.19 20.00 -9.05
N LEU A 368 -1.68 20.46 -10.21
CA LEU A 368 -1.05 19.57 -11.19
C LEU A 368 0.26 18.95 -10.67
N ARG A 369 1.01 19.68 -9.83
CA ARG A 369 2.20 19.13 -9.17
C ARG A 369 1.84 18.03 -8.17
N ALA A 370 0.83 18.27 -7.33
CA ALA A 370 0.34 17.29 -6.38
C ALA A 370 -0.18 16.02 -7.07
N ASP A 371 -0.96 16.16 -8.14
CA ASP A 371 -1.46 15.03 -8.94
C ASP A 371 -0.32 14.23 -9.58
N ARG A 372 0.70 14.93 -10.11
CA ARG A 372 1.89 14.30 -10.69
C ARG A 372 2.68 13.54 -9.62
N GLU A 373 2.87 14.13 -8.44
CA GLU A 373 3.60 13.49 -7.34
C GLU A 373 2.88 12.22 -6.86
N TRP A 374 1.56 12.31 -6.65
CA TRP A 374 0.74 11.15 -6.31
C TRP A 374 0.83 10.04 -7.36
N THR A 375 0.78 10.39 -8.64
CA THR A 375 0.91 9.44 -9.75
C THR A 375 2.29 8.76 -9.77
N LEU A 376 3.36 9.49 -9.42
CA LEU A 376 4.71 8.93 -9.31
C LEU A 376 4.83 7.97 -8.13
N GLU A 377 4.25 8.31 -6.98
CA GLU A 377 4.21 7.45 -5.80
C GLU A 377 3.44 6.15 -6.06
N GLU A 378 2.27 6.25 -6.69
CA GLU A 378 1.46 5.08 -7.02
C GLU A 378 2.17 4.19 -8.05
N ASN A 379 2.79 4.77 -9.08
CA ASN A 379 3.63 4.01 -10.01
C ASN A 379 4.80 3.32 -9.31
N ALA A 380 5.48 3.98 -8.37
CA ALA A 380 6.55 3.38 -7.59
C ALA A 380 6.04 2.21 -6.72
N ARG A 381 4.84 2.35 -6.13
CA ARG A 381 4.17 1.29 -5.37
C ARG A 381 3.82 0.10 -6.26
N LEU A 382 3.23 0.33 -7.42
CA LEU A 382 2.88 -0.70 -8.40
C LEU A 382 4.11 -1.43 -8.94
N LEU A 383 5.21 -0.72 -9.20
CA LEU A 383 6.48 -1.33 -9.62
C LEU A 383 7.08 -2.23 -8.53
N LYS A 384 7.03 -1.82 -7.25
CA LYS A 384 7.44 -2.67 -6.13
C LYS A 384 6.58 -3.94 -6.04
N LEU A 385 5.26 -3.80 -6.21
CA LEU A 385 4.34 -4.93 -6.19
C LEU A 385 4.59 -5.89 -7.36
N LEU A 386 4.79 -5.36 -8.56
CA LEU A 386 5.16 -6.13 -9.76
C LEU A 386 6.46 -6.91 -9.54
N ASN A 387 7.48 -6.28 -8.96
CA ASN A 387 8.76 -6.94 -8.68
C ASN A 387 8.59 -8.07 -7.64
N SER A 388 7.80 -7.85 -6.59
CA SER A 388 7.46 -8.91 -5.61
C SER A 388 6.75 -10.09 -6.29
N TYR A 389 5.83 -9.83 -7.22
CA TYR A 389 5.16 -10.92 -7.95
C TYR A 389 6.09 -11.66 -8.91
N LYS A 390 7.02 -10.95 -9.55
CA LYS A 390 8.05 -11.58 -10.39
C LYS A 390 8.97 -12.48 -9.57
N GLU A 391 9.38 -12.06 -8.38
CA GLU A 391 10.19 -12.87 -7.46
C GLU A 391 9.43 -14.14 -7.03
N LYS A 392 8.19 -13.99 -6.56
CA LYS A 392 7.32 -15.14 -6.21
C LYS A 392 7.11 -16.10 -7.37
N LEU A 393 6.96 -15.58 -8.59
CA LEU A 393 6.82 -16.40 -9.79
C LEU A 393 8.10 -17.19 -10.08
N ASN A 394 9.27 -16.55 -9.91
CA ASN A 394 10.56 -17.22 -10.08
C ASN A 394 10.76 -18.32 -9.03
N ASP A 395 10.47 -18.02 -7.75
CA ASP A 395 10.55 -19.01 -6.66
C ASP A 395 9.65 -20.23 -6.92
N ALA A 396 8.41 -19.99 -7.37
CA ALA A 396 7.49 -21.06 -7.72
C ALA A 396 7.99 -21.89 -8.91
N TRP A 397 8.63 -21.24 -9.89
CA TRP A 397 9.21 -21.92 -11.04
C TRP A 397 10.41 -22.80 -10.65
N GLU A 398 11.31 -22.28 -9.81
CA GLU A 398 12.44 -23.03 -9.26
C GLU A 398 11.97 -24.23 -8.41
N ALA A 399 10.94 -24.04 -7.57
CA ALA A 399 10.36 -25.13 -6.77
C ALA A 399 9.72 -26.22 -7.66
N MET A 400 9.05 -25.84 -8.75
CA MET A 400 8.48 -26.79 -9.71
C MET A 400 9.58 -27.59 -10.42
N ASN A 401 10.66 -26.94 -10.84
CA ASN A 401 11.80 -27.64 -11.45
C ASN A 401 12.48 -28.60 -10.47
N ALA A 402 12.69 -28.17 -9.22
CA ALA A 402 13.26 -29.03 -8.18
C ALA A 402 12.39 -30.28 -7.95
N ARG A 403 11.06 -30.12 -7.86
CA ARG A 403 10.12 -31.25 -7.77
C ARG A 403 10.11 -32.12 -9.01
N GLN A 404 10.29 -31.55 -10.19
CA GLN A 404 10.36 -32.31 -11.43
C GLN A 404 11.60 -33.20 -11.46
N GLU A 405 12.76 -32.70 -11.03
CA GLU A 405 13.98 -33.49 -10.91
C GLU A 405 13.85 -34.60 -9.85
N GLU A 406 13.27 -34.28 -8.68
CA GLU A 406 12.97 -35.28 -7.65
C GLU A 406 12.04 -36.38 -8.19
N ASN A 407 11.02 -36.02 -8.97
CA ASN A 407 10.11 -36.99 -9.59
C ASN A 407 10.83 -37.89 -10.61
N LYS A 408 11.76 -37.34 -11.40
CA LYS A 408 12.58 -38.12 -12.33
C LYS A 408 13.46 -39.11 -11.56
N GLU A 409 14.08 -38.69 -10.47
CA GLU A 409 14.90 -39.57 -9.62
C GLU A 409 14.07 -40.70 -9.00
N LEU A 410 12.87 -40.39 -8.50
CA LEU A 410 11.95 -41.40 -7.97
C LEU A 410 11.48 -42.38 -9.05
N ARG A 411 11.26 -41.92 -10.28
CA ARG A 411 10.93 -42.82 -11.40
C ARG A 411 12.08 -43.76 -11.73
N LEU A 412 13.31 -43.25 -11.78
CA LEU A 412 14.50 -44.09 -12.01
C LEU A 412 14.63 -45.16 -10.93
N LYS A 413 14.51 -44.80 -9.64
CA LYS A 413 14.52 -45.76 -8.53
C LYS A 413 13.42 -46.82 -8.66
N LEU A 414 12.22 -46.41 -9.05
CA LEU A 414 11.10 -47.33 -9.23
C LEU A 414 11.31 -48.27 -10.43
N ASP A 415 11.97 -47.82 -11.48
CA ASP A 415 12.35 -48.68 -12.61
C ASP A 415 13.48 -49.65 -12.23
N ASP A 416 14.45 -49.23 -11.41
CA ASP A 416 15.48 -50.10 -10.84
C ASP A 416 14.87 -51.17 -9.92
N ASP A 417 13.96 -50.79 -9.02
CA ASP A 417 13.24 -51.71 -8.13
C ASP A 417 12.40 -52.72 -8.93
N ARG A 418 11.75 -52.27 -10.02
CA ARG A 418 11.02 -53.17 -10.93
C ARG A 418 11.94 -54.18 -11.59
N ALA A 419 13.11 -53.74 -12.06
CA ALA A 419 14.10 -54.64 -12.65
C ALA A 419 14.59 -55.68 -11.62
N LEU A 420 14.83 -55.26 -10.38
CA LEU A 420 15.20 -56.17 -9.29
C LEU A 420 14.09 -57.20 -8.99
N ILE A 421 12.83 -56.78 -8.95
CA ILE A 421 11.69 -57.69 -8.72
C ILE A 421 11.61 -58.75 -9.82
N VAL A 422 11.80 -58.36 -11.09
CA VAL A 422 11.82 -59.31 -12.21
C VAL A 422 12.95 -60.32 -12.03
N GLN A 423 14.17 -59.85 -11.72
CA GLN A 423 15.29 -60.75 -11.48
C GLN A 423 15.05 -61.72 -10.33
N LEU A 424 14.48 -61.26 -9.21
CA LEU A 424 14.14 -62.13 -8.08
C LEU A 424 13.04 -63.14 -8.43
N ALA A 425 12.10 -62.77 -9.31
CA ALA A 425 11.08 -63.70 -9.80
C ALA A 425 11.70 -64.80 -10.67
N ASP A 426 12.63 -64.44 -11.56
CA ASP A 426 13.38 -65.39 -12.38
C ASP A 426 14.20 -66.35 -11.50
N ASP A 427 14.94 -65.82 -10.50
CA ASP A 427 15.71 -66.63 -9.55
C ASP A 427 14.83 -67.60 -8.74
N LEU A 428 13.61 -67.16 -8.35
CA LEU A 428 12.64 -68.01 -7.66
C LEU A 428 12.09 -69.11 -8.58
N GLU A 429 11.83 -68.80 -9.85
CA GLU A 429 11.39 -69.79 -10.83
C GLU A 429 12.48 -70.85 -11.05
N GLU A 430 13.74 -70.44 -11.23
CA GLU A 430 14.88 -71.37 -11.36
C GLU A 430 15.05 -72.26 -10.12
N ALA A 431 14.93 -71.68 -8.91
CA ALA A 431 15.00 -72.42 -7.67
C ALA A 431 13.84 -73.44 -7.55
N GLN A 432 12.63 -73.05 -7.95
CA GLN A 432 11.46 -73.94 -7.96
C GLN A 432 11.62 -75.08 -8.97
N GLN A 433 12.11 -74.80 -10.18
CA GLN A 433 12.41 -75.82 -11.18
C GLN A 433 13.44 -76.83 -10.65
N THR A 434 14.52 -76.33 -10.03
CA THR A 434 15.55 -77.18 -9.41
C THR A 434 14.97 -78.06 -8.29
N ALA A 435 14.13 -77.49 -7.43
CA ALA A 435 13.48 -78.23 -6.35
C ALA A 435 12.57 -79.35 -6.89
N ASN A 436 11.82 -79.09 -7.97
CA ASN A 436 10.98 -80.09 -8.62
C ASN A 436 11.81 -81.24 -9.20
N ILE A 437 12.92 -80.93 -9.88
CA ILE A 437 13.84 -81.97 -10.42
C ILE A 437 14.39 -82.85 -9.29
N LEU A 438 14.83 -82.24 -8.18
CA LEU A 438 15.32 -83.00 -7.03
C LEU A 438 14.22 -83.85 -6.37
N LEU A 439 12.98 -83.37 -6.36
CA LEU A 439 11.84 -84.11 -5.86
C LEU A 439 11.51 -85.33 -6.74
N GLU A 440 11.52 -85.17 -8.06
CA GLU A 440 11.37 -86.29 -9.01
C GLU A 440 12.48 -87.33 -8.85
N GLN A 441 13.74 -86.89 -8.73
CA GLN A 441 14.86 -87.79 -8.44
C GLN A 441 14.67 -88.54 -7.11
N LYS A 442 14.21 -87.84 -6.06
CA LYS A 442 13.93 -88.47 -4.77
C LYS A 442 12.84 -89.53 -4.88
N ILE A 443 11.75 -89.26 -5.62
CA ILE A 443 10.68 -90.23 -5.85
C ILE A 443 11.23 -91.46 -6.57
N SER A 444 11.99 -91.27 -7.65
CA SER A 444 12.62 -92.38 -8.39
C SER A 444 13.51 -93.26 -7.48
N VAL A 445 14.29 -92.64 -6.60
CA VAL A 445 15.13 -93.39 -5.64
C VAL A 445 14.28 -94.13 -4.62
N LEU A 446 13.17 -93.54 -4.15
CA LEU A 446 12.25 -94.22 -3.24
C LEU A 446 11.59 -95.44 -3.90
N ASP A 447 11.18 -95.33 -5.15
CA ASP A 447 10.63 -96.45 -5.93
C ASP A 447 11.68 -97.57 -6.11
N ASP A 448 12.95 -97.22 -6.35
CA ASP A 448 14.05 -98.19 -6.40
C ASP A 448 14.26 -98.88 -5.05
N VAL A 449 14.21 -98.14 -3.95
CA VAL A 449 14.31 -98.70 -2.60
C VAL A 449 13.14 -99.65 -2.30
N GLU A 450 11.92 -99.31 -2.71
CA GLU A 450 10.75 -100.17 -2.54
C GLU A 450 10.88 -101.48 -3.34
N ARG A 451 11.29 -101.39 -4.62
CA ARG A 451 11.60 -102.57 -5.44
C ARG A 451 12.67 -103.47 -4.81
N LEU A 452 13.73 -102.87 -4.24
CA LEU A 452 14.79 -103.62 -3.56
C LEU A 452 14.28 -104.30 -2.29
N LYS A 453 13.37 -103.67 -1.54
CA LYS A 453 12.74 -104.29 -0.37
C LYS A 453 11.89 -105.50 -0.78
N GLU A 454 11.04 -105.37 -1.79
CA GLU A 454 10.22 -106.49 -2.29
C GLU A 454 11.10 -107.67 -2.75
N ALA A 455 12.20 -107.38 -3.45
CA ALA A 455 13.15 -108.41 -3.87
C ALA A 455 13.83 -109.10 -2.68
N LEU A 456 14.15 -108.35 -1.62
CA LEU A 456 14.75 -108.88 -0.41
C LEU A 456 13.76 -109.75 0.38
N GLU A 457 12.50 -109.32 0.52
CA GLU A 457 11.43 -110.12 1.12
C GLU A 457 11.18 -111.42 0.35
N ALA A 458 11.22 -111.38 -0.99
CA ALA A 458 11.12 -112.58 -1.82
C ALA A 458 12.31 -113.54 -1.62
N GLN A 459 13.53 -113.00 -1.45
CA GLN A 459 14.71 -113.80 -1.10
C GLN A 459 14.57 -114.44 0.28
N ASP A 460 14.10 -113.69 1.28
CA ASP A 460 13.87 -114.22 2.64
C ASP A 460 12.86 -115.38 2.63
N GLN A 461 11.76 -115.26 1.86
CA GLN A 461 10.79 -116.35 1.69
C GLN A 461 11.41 -117.58 1.02
N TYR A 462 12.30 -117.38 0.04
CA TYR A 462 13.00 -118.47 -0.62
C TYR A 462 14.01 -119.16 0.32
N ILE A 463 14.73 -118.37 1.13
CA ILE A 463 15.62 -118.90 2.18
C ILE A 463 14.81 -119.73 3.17
N GLU A 464 13.67 -119.24 3.66
CA GLU A 464 12.81 -119.98 4.58
C GLU A 464 12.36 -121.34 4.00
N LEU A 465 12.06 -121.38 2.69
CA LEU A 465 11.70 -122.62 2.00
C LEU A 465 12.89 -123.58 1.89
N LEU A 466 14.08 -123.07 1.55
CA LEU A 466 15.31 -123.87 1.53
C LEU A 466 15.70 -124.39 2.91
N GLU A 467 15.50 -123.60 3.97
CA GLU A 467 15.74 -124.02 5.35
C GLU A 467 14.80 -125.17 5.75
N LYS A 468 13.51 -125.09 5.37
CA LYS A 468 12.54 -126.19 5.55
C LYS A 468 12.95 -127.44 4.78
N ASP A 469 13.33 -127.31 3.52
CA ASP A 469 13.80 -128.44 2.71
C ASP A 469 15.08 -129.06 3.32
N THR A 470 16.01 -128.22 3.77
CA THR A 470 17.25 -128.68 4.44
C THR A 470 16.92 -129.46 5.72
N MET A 471 16.00 -128.97 6.55
CA MET A 471 15.53 -129.68 7.75
C MET A 471 14.96 -131.06 7.40
N ILE A 472 14.15 -131.15 6.34
CA ILE A 472 13.59 -132.42 5.86
C ILE A 472 14.71 -133.37 5.38
N TYR A 473 15.68 -132.86 4.61
CA TYR A 473 16.83 -133.68 4.18
C TYR A 473 17.67 -134.16 5.36
N GLU A 474 17.93 -133.30 6.35
CA GLU A 474 18.66 -133.66 7.57
C GLU A 474 17.91 -134.74 8.37
N GLU A 475 16.58 -134.61 8.52
CA GLU A 475 15.74 -135.63 9.16
C GLU A 475 15.79 -136.96 8.40
N HIS A 476 15.63 -136.94 7.07
CA HIS A 476 15.74 -138.14 6.24
C HIS A 476 17.12 -138.80 6.35
N VAL A 477 18.20 -138.02 6.33
CA VAL A 477 19.56 -138.54 6.54
C VAL A 477 19.69 -139.14 7.94
N GLY A 478 19.11 -138.51 8.97
CA GLY A 478 19.03 -139.05 10.32
C GLY A 478 18.33 -140.40 10.37
N LEU A 479 17.13 -140.51 9.78
CA LEU A 479 16.37 -141.75 9.68
C LEU A 479 17.13 -142.84 8.92
N LEU A 480 17.83 -142.49 7.83
CA LEU A 480 18.68 -143.43 7.09
C LEU A 480 19.87 -143.91 7.91
N ARG A 481 20.55 -143.02 8.64
CA ARG A 481 21.64 -143.37 9.57
C ARG A 481 21.15 -144.31 10.67
N ASP A 482 19.95 -144.09 11.19
CA ASP A 482 19.32 -144.97 12.18
C ASP A 482 18.93 -146.33 11.59
N SER A 483 18.34 -146.34 10.38
CA SER A 483 17.88 -147.55 9.67
C SER A 483 19.03 -148.45 9.20
N LEU A 484 20.11 -147.88 8.69
CA LEU A 484 21.35 -148.61 8.33
C LEU A 484 22.13 -149.10 9.55
N GLY A 485 21.67 -148.76 10.76
CA GLY A 485 22.36 -149.09 12.00
C GLY A 485 23.70 -148.38 12.15
N ALA A 486 24.01 -147.37 11.32
CA ALA A 486 25.20 -146.55 11.44
C ALA A 486 25.22 -145.80 12.78
N SER A 487 24.05 -145.29 13.20
CA SER A 487 23.84 -144.71 14.54
C SER A 487 24.08 -145.73 15.67
N LYS A 488 23.64 -146.99 15.50
CA LYS A 488 23.93 -148.08 16.45
C LYS A 488 25.39 -148.53 16.40
N ALA A 489 26.04 -148.47 15.24
CA ALA A 489 27.45 -148.82 15.04
C ALA A 489 28.36 -147.76 15.66
N GLU A 490 28.08 -146.47 15.45
CA GLU A 490 28.72 -145.34 16.14
C GLU A 490 28.47 -145.42 17.64
N ARG A 491 27.22 -145.66 18.09
CA ARG A 491 26.92 -145.82 19.52
C ARG A 491 27.64 -147.03 20.13
N LYS A 492 27.75 -148.15 19.41
CA LYS A 492 28.57 -149.30 19.83
C LYS A 492 30.06 -148.98 19.82
N ALA A 493 30.57 -148.22 18.85
CA ALA A 493 31.95 -147.77 18.80
C ALA A 493 32.27 -146.81 19.96
N LEU A 494 31.35 -145.91 20.29
CA LEU A 494 31.43 -145.01 21.44
C LEU A 494 31.42 -145.80 22.75
N ILE A 495 30.52 -146.78 22.91
CA ILE A 495 30.47 -147.65 24.10
C ILE A 495 31.75 -148.48 24.21
N ARG A 496 32.25 -149.06 23.10
CA ARG A 496 33.53 -149.77 23.09
C ARG A 496 34.67 -148.85 23.48
N SER A 497 34.75 -147.65 22.93
CA SER A 497 35.75 -146.64 23.29
C SER A 497 35.70 -146.32 24.79
N LYS A 498 34.50 -146.05 25.33
CA LYS A 498 34.28 -145.80 26.77
C LYS A 498 34.63 -147.02 27.63
N ALA A 499 34.34 -148.23 27.16
CA ALA A 499 34.67 -149.47 27.84
C ALA A 499 36.18 -149.76 27.82
N TYR A 500 36.86 -149.51 26.70
CA TYR A 500 38.32 -149.56 26.61
C TYR A 500 38.94 -148.54 27.55
N GLU A 501 38.43 -147.31 27.59
CA GLU A 501 38.88 -146.26 28.52
C GLU A 501 38.71 -146.70 29.99
N THR A 502 37.55 -147.28 30.33
CA THR A 502 37.28 -147.79 31.68
C THR A 502 38.20 -148.96 32.03
N LYS A 503 38.47 -149.86 31.08
CA LYS A 503 39.38 -150.99 31.26
C LYS A 503 40.83 -150.53 31.40
N LEU A 504 41.23 -149.46 30.69
CA LEU A 504 42.51 -148.80 30.85
C LEU A 504 42.65 -148.23 32.27
N LYS A 505 41.64 -147.51 32.76
CA LYS A 505 41.59 -147.01 34.15
C LYS A 505 41.64 -148.13 35.19
N ALA A 506 40.94 -149.25 34.96
CA ALA A 506 41.00 -150.41 35.85
C ALA A 506 42.38 -151.08 35.84
N LEU A 507 43.02 -151.21 34.68
CA LEU A 507 44.40 -151.71 34.57
C LEU A 507 45.41 -150.75 35.21
N GLU A 508 45.20 -149.44 35.13
CA GLU A 508 46.00 -148.46 35.88
C GLU A 508 45.82 -148.65 37.39
N GLN A 509 44.59 -148.86 37.86
CA GLN A 509 44.30 -149.12 39.27
C GLN A 509 44.88 -150.47 39.75
N GLU A 510 44.86 -151.51 38.92
CA GLU A 510 45.47 -152.82 39.19
C GLU A 510 46.99 -152.74 39.16
N LYS A 511 47.57 -151.98 38.21
CA LYS A 511 49.01 -151.64 38.21
C LYS A 511 49.38 -150.88 39.48
N GLU A 512 48.52 -149.99 39.97
CA GLU A 512 48.76 -149.26 41.21
C GLU A 512 48.62 -150.16 42.44
N GLN A 513 47.66 -151.09 42.48
CA GLN A 513 47.59 -152.14 43.51
C GLN A 513 48.78 -153.11 43.46
N MET A 514 49.24 -153.49 42.27
CA MET A 514 50.44 -154.30 42.06
C MET A 514 51.68 -153.54 42.54
N ASN A 515 51.82 -152.24 42.26
CA ASN A 515 52.88 -151.43 42.83
C ASN A 515 52.77 -151.33 44.36
N ARG A 516 51.54 -151.23 44.93
CA ARG A 516 51.34 -151.27 46.39
C ARG A 516 51.66 -152.65 47.01
N ARG A 517 51.43 -153.76 46.30
CA ARG A 517 51.77 -155.14 46.74
C ARG A 517 53.25 -155.49 46.52
N SER A 518 53.86 -154.99 45.45
CA SER A 518 55.29 -155.13 45.11
C SER A 518 56.16 -154.30 46.06
N ASN A 519 55.69 -153.13 46.50
CA ASN A 519 56.41 -152.31 47.50
C ASN A 519 56.13 -152.74 48.95
N GLY A 520 55.29 -153.75 49.18
CA GLY A 520 54.96 -154.27 50.53
C GLY A 520 55.66 -155.58 50.92
N LYS A 521 56.41 -156.23 50.02
CA LYS A 521 57.07 -157.52 50.27
C LYS A 521 58.59 -157.54 50.08
N SER A 522 59.21 -156.37 49.96
CA SER A 522 60.68 -156.22 49.89
C SER A 522 61.18 -155.08 50.78
N ASN A 523 60.55 -154.92 51.94
CA ASN A 523 61.14 -154.30 53.14
C ASN A 523 61.24 -155.40 54.20
N PHE A 524 62.17 -156.32 53.99
CA PHE A 524 62.81 -157.18 54.99
C PHE A 524 64.07 -157.80 54.34
N SER A 525 65.07 -156.97 54.08
CA SER A 525 66.48 -157.18 54.43
C SER A 525 67.29 -155.93 54.11
#